data_AF-A0A7X4DHY9-F1
#
_entry.id   AF-A0A7X4DHY9-F1
#
_cell.length_a   1.000
_cell.length_b   1.000
_cell.length_c   1.000
_cell.angle_alpha   90.00
_cell.angle_beta   90.00
_cell.angle_gamma   90.00
#
_symmetry.space_group_name_H-M   'P 1'
#
loop_
_entity.id
_entity.type
_entity.pdbx_description
1 polymer ?
#
loop_
_entity_poly.entity_id
_entity_poly.type
_entity_poly.pdbx_seq_one_letter_code
_entity_poly.pdbx_strand_id
1 'polypeptide(L)'
;MRQRRMLAAVTAVLAFLVAAALFPLQWFGQGAVDFFPEGNPVGSLGDTVNARLLAALGIGIAAVPLGILAAAGSVGEWWKPARRKSLWVVAAALLVLLPVSAFLAGAGDTASGFLGRVLGAPLRDTVGWLGGWVVVGSLAVAAWVAAFTFNPLAAPGRLATRVFHGAGRGMRATGEAVGRWGVRHRDRLAAKRQAQ
;
A
#
# COMPACT_ATOMS: atom_id res chain seq x y z
N MET A 1 25.30 8.70 8.04
CA MET A 1 24.24 9.04 7.05
C MET A 1 24.65 8.82 5.58
N ARG A 2 25.85 9.23 5.15
CA ARG A 2 26.32 9.09 3.75
C ARG A 2 26.30 7.64 3.22
N GLN A 3 26.78 6.68 4.01
CA GLN A 3 26.81 5.25 3.65
C GLN A 3 25.40 4.66 3.45
N ARG A 4 24.43 4.99 4.31
CA ARG A 4 23.03 4.52 4.18
C ARG A 4 22.36 5.06 2.92
N ARG A 5 22.58 6.34 2.59
CA ARG A 5 22.06 6.94 1.36
C ARG A 5 22.70 6.34 0.10
N MET A 6 24.00 6.05 0.15
CA MET A 6 24.70 5.38 -0.95
C MET A 6 24.20 3.95 -1.15
N LEU A 7 24.04 3.19 -0.06
CA LEU A 7 23.48 1.83 -0.13
C LEU A 7 22.07 1.85 -0.72
N ALA A 8 21.20 2.76 -0.26
CA ALA A 8 19.87 2.94 -0.82
C ALA A 8 19.88 3.32 -2.31
N ALA A 9 20.81 4.19 -2.73
CA ALA A 9 21.00 4.56 -4.13
C ALA A 9 21.34 3.33 -4.98
N VAL A 10 22.31 2.53 -4.54
CA VAL A 10 22.69 1.28 -5.21
C VAL A 10 21.52 0.29 -5.22
N THR A 11 20.79 0.15 -4.12
CA THR A 11 19.62 -0.75 -4.06
C THR A 11 18.49 -0.29 -5.00
N ALA A 12 18.26 1.02 -5.14
CA ALA A 12 17.25 1.54 -6.07
C ALA A 12 17.66 1.35 -7.54
N VAL A 13 18.93 1.58 -7.86
CA VAL A 13 19.49 1.26 -9.19
C VAL A 13 19.37 -0.24 -9.46
N LEU A 14 19.68 -1.08 -8.47
CA LEU A 14 19.50 -2.52 -8.58
C LEU A 14 18.02 -2.89 -8.83
N ALA A 15 17.07 -2.26 -8.15
CA ALA A 15 15.66 -2.48 -8.39
C ALA A 15 15.26 -2.16 -9.83
N PHE A 16 15.78 -1.05 -10.38
CA PHE A 16 15.55 -0.65 -11.76
C PHE A 16 16.16 -1.64 -12.75
N LEU A 17 17.41 -2.06 -12.52
CA LEU A 17 18.08 -3.06 -13.35
C LEU A 17 17.37 -4.41 -13.30
N VAL A 18 16.91 -4.83 -12.12
CA VAL A 18 16.11 -6.04 -11.95
C VAL A 18 14.77 -5.91 -12.67
N ALA A 19 14.09 -4.76 -12.59
CA ALA A 19 12.88 -4.53 -13.38
C ALA A 19 13.17 -4.68 -14.88
N ALA A 20 14.21 -4.02 -15.38
CA ALA A 20 14.61 -4.09 -16.78
C ALA A 20 14.96 -5.52 -17.23
N ALA A 21 15.61 -6.31 -16.37
CA ALA A 21 15.98 -7.69 -16.65
C ALA A 21 14.80 -8.69 -16.51
N LEU A 22 13.79 -8.36 -15.71
CA LEU A 22 12.61 -9.20 -15.49
C LEU A 22 11.52 -8.98 -16.54
N PHE A 23 11.46 -7.80 -17.15
CA PHE A 23 10.55 -7.55 -18.24
C PHE A 23 11.03 -8.29 -19.51
N PRO A 24 10.24 -9.24 -20.05
CA PRO A 24 10.63 -9.92 -21.26
C PRO A 24 10.68 -8.92 -22.41
N LEU A 25 11.83 -8.80 -23.08
CA LEU A 25 11.96 -8.09 -24.37
C LEU A 25 10.93 -8.59 -25.41
N GLN A 26 10.42 -9.79 -25.19
CA GLN A 26 9.38 -10.45 -25.99
C GLN A 26 8.05 -9.68 -26.01
N TRP A 27 7.79 -8.83 -25.01
CA TRP A 27 6.63 -7.92 -24.99
C TRP A 27 6.85 -6.63 -25.80
N PHE A 28 8.10 -6.33 -26.17
CA PHE A 28 8.45 -5.15 -26.97
C PHE A 28 8.40 -5.41 -28.49
N GLY A 29 7.89 -6.56 -28.92
CA GLY A 29 7.70 -6.89 -30.35
C GLY A 29 9.01 -7.19 -31.10
N GLN A 30 8.89 -7.57 -32.38
CA GLN A 30 10.02 -8.00 -33.22
C GLN A 30 11.17 -6.98 -33.28
N GLY A 31 10.89 -5.67 -33.16
CA GLY A 31 11.92 -4.62 -33.19
C GLY A 31 12.91 -4.65 -32.01
N ALA A 32 12.59 -5.32 -30.89
CA ALA A 32 13.53 -5.51 -29.79
C ALA A 32 14.56 -6.62 -30.07
N VAL A 33 14.19 -7.61 -30.89
CA VAL A 33 15.08 -8.70 -31.33
C VAL A 33 16.16 -8.16 -32.27
N ASP A 34 15.81 -7.18 -33.12
CA ASP A 34 16.75 -6.52 -34.02
C ASP A 34 17.76 -5.62 -33.28
N PHE A 35 17.35 -5.04 -32.14
CA PHE A 35 18.22 -4.22 -31.29
C PHE A 35 19.12 -5.03 -30.35
N PHE A 36 18.71 -6.25 -30.00
CA PHE A 36 19.44 -7.17 -29.12
C PHE A 36 19.44 -8.59 -29.71
N PRO A 37 20.23 -8.84 -30.77
CA PRO A 37 20.25 -10.11 -31.49
C PRO A 37 20.67 -11.33 -30.63
N GLU A 38 21.35 -11.10 -29.51
CA GLU A 38 21.72 -12.14 -28.54
C GLU A 38 20.71 -12.30 -27.38
N GLY A 39 19.59 -11.58 -27.39
CA GLY A 39 18.68 -11.47 -26.25
C GLY A 39 19.20 -10.51 -25.18
N ASN A 40 18.50 -10.42 -24.04
CA ASN A 40 18.78 -9.49 -22.94
C ASN A 40 20.28 -9.44 -22.59
N PRO A 41 20.97 -8.28 -22.64
CA PRO A 41 22.44 -8.16 -22.54
C PRO A 41 23.06 -8.53 -21.17
N VAL A 42 22.29 -9.14 -20.28
CA VAL A 42 22.68 -9.59 -18.94
C VAL A 42 22.92 -11.11 -18.89
N GLY A 43 23.35 -11.72 -20.00
CA GLY A 43 23.94 -13.07 -20.07
C GLY A 43 23.13 -14.26 -19.55
N SER A 44 23.70 -15.46 -19.66
CA SER A 44 23.11 -16.74 -19.21
C SER A 44 22.69 -16.76 -17.73
N LEU A 45 23.36 -15.95 -16.90
CA LEU A 45 23.03 -15.74 -15.49
C LEU A 45 21.70 -15.01 -15.31
N GLY A 46 21.44 -13.97 -16.11
CA GLY A 46 20.16 -13.24 -16.09
C GLY A 46 19.00 -14.14 -16.48
N ASP A 47 19.17 -14.96 -17.52
CA ASP A 47 18.16 -15.92 -17.97
C ASP A 47 17.92 -17.02 -16.94
N THR A 48 18.98 -17.53 -16.31
CA THR A 48 18.86 -18.55 -15.25
C THR A 48 18.10 -17.99 -14.06
N VAL A 49 18.42 -16.78 -13.61
CA VAL A 49 17.73 -16.13 -12.49
C VAL A 49 16.27 -15.82 -12.86
N ASN A 50 16.02 -15.31 -14.06
CA ASN A 50 14.67 -15.05 -14.56
C ASN A 50 13.83 -16.34 -14.59
N ALA A 51 14.35 -17.41 -15.20
CA ALA A 51 13.67 -18.70 -15.27
C ALA A 51 13.35 -19.27 -13.89
N ARG A 52 14.28 -19.16 -12.92
CA ARG A 52 14.07 -19.61 -11.53
C ARG A 52 13.01 -18.78 -10.84
N LEU A 53 13.05 -17.46 -10.98
CA LEU A 53 12.07 -16.56 -10.38
C LEU A 53 10.70 -16.73 -11.03
N LEU A 54 10.62 -16.95 -12.33
CA LEU A 54 9.37 -17.18 -13.05
C LEU A 54 8.77 -18.54 -12.67
N ALA A 55 9.60 -19.58 -12.57
CA ALA A 55 9.16 -20.87 -12.06
C ALA A 55 8.66 -20.80 -10.61
N ALA A 56 9.25 -19.94 -9.78
CA ALA A 56 8.84 -19.77 -8.39
C ALA A 56 7.58 -18.89 -8.22
N LEU A 57 7.59 -17.71 -8.83
CA LEU A 57 6.65 -16.61 -8.57
C LEU A 57 5.65 -16.39 -9.71
N GLY A 58 5.83 -17.03 -10.87
CA GLY A 58 5.02 -16.80 -12.06
C GLY A 58 4.97 -15.32 -12.41
N ILE A 59 3.79 -14.83 -12.77
CA ILE A 59 3.54 -13.41 -13.05
C ILE A 59 3.78 -12.48 -11.84
N GLY A 60 3.85 -13.03 -10.63
CA GLY A 60 4.20 -12.29 -9.40
C GLY A 60 5.62 -11.73 -9.40
N ILE A 61 6.48 -12.22 -10.29
CA ILE A 61 7.84 -11.72 -10.51
C ILE A 61 7.88 -10.20 -10.79
N ALA A 62 6.83 -9.64 -11.39
CA ALA A 62 6.71 -8.21 -11.66
C ALA A 62 6.67 -7.35 -10.37
N ALA A 63 6.37 -7.95 -9.21
CA ALA A 63 6.37 -7.27 -7.92
C ALA A 63 7.76 -7.20 -7.26
N VAL A 64 8.74 -7.99 -7.73
CA VAL A 64 10.09 -8.06 -7.14
C VAL A 64 10.79 -6.69 -7.12
N PRO A 65 10.79 -5.89 -8.21
CA PRO A 65 11.38 -4.56 -8.20
C PRO A 65 10.73 -3.62 -7.17
N LEU A 66 9.42 -3.73 -6.96
CA LEU A 66 8.71 -2.95 -5.95
C LEU A 66 9.19 -3.30 -4.54
N GLY A 67 9.44 -4.58 -4.24
CA GLY A 67 10.02 -5.00 -2.97
C GLY A 67 11.43 -4.45 -2.74
N ILE A 68 12.28 -4.49 -3.78
CA ILE A 68 13.65 -3.94 -3.71
C ILE A 68 13.62 -2.42 -3.52
N LEU A 69 12.71 -1.71 -4.19
CA LEU A 69 12.49 -0.27 -3.97
C LEU A 69 12.02 0.03 -2.54
N ALA A 70 11.15 -0.81 -1.97
CA ALA A 70 10.70 -0.67 -0.59
C ALA A 70 11.88 -0.81 0.39
N ALA A 71 12.78 -1.76 0.14
CA ALA A 71 14.02 -1.92 0.89
C ALA A 71 14.94 -0.69 0.76
N ALA A 72 15.15 -0.19 -0.47
CA ALA A 72 15.95 1.01 -0.71
C ALA A 72 15.41 2.23 0.05
N GLY A 73 14.10 2.51 -0.04
CA GLY A 73 13.45 3.60 0.67
C GLY A 73 13.50 3.44 2.20
N SER A 74 13.62 2.21 2.71
CA SER A 74 13.80 1.91 4.13
C SER A 74 15.20 2.26 4.62
N VAL A 75 16.22 1.86 3.87
CA VAL A 75 17.63 2.07 4.19
C VAL A 75 18.02 3.54 4.02
N GLY A 76 17.51 4.20 2.98
CA GLY A 76 17.87 5.57 2.63
C GLY A 76 17.12 6.65 3.40
N GLU A 77 16.08 6.26 4.14
CA GLU A 77 15.12 7.17 4.79
C GLU A 77 14.50 8.19 3.82
N TRP A 78 14.48 7.86 2.53
CA TRP A 78 14.00 8.76 1.48
C TRP A 78 12.50 9.02 1.60
N TRP A 79 11.76 8.06 2.16
CA TRP A 79 10.31 8.11 2.24
C TRP A 79 9.83 8.20 3.68
N LYS A 80 8.72 8.92 3.86
CA LYS A 80 7.99 8.94 5.13
C LYS A 80 7.64 7.50 5.53
N PRO A 81 7.70 7.14 6.83
CA PRO A 81 7.44 5.78 7.31
C PRO A 81 6.12 5.17 6.81
N ALA A 82 5.07 6.00 6.68
CA ALA A 82 3.78 5.58 6.14
C ALA A 82 3.89 5.08 4.69
N ARG A 83 4.51 5.87 3.78
CA ARG A 83 4.67 5.51 2.36
C ARG A 83 5.56 4.26 2.18
N ARG A 84 6.57 4.13 3.04
CA ARG A 84 7.44 2.94 3.07
C ARG A 84 6.66 1.68 3.45
N LYS A 85 5.81 1.75 4.49
CA LYS A 85 4.94 0.63 4.89
C LYS A 85 3.97 0.27 3.75
N SER A 86 3.38 1.27 3.10
CA SER A 86 2.49 1.06 1.95
C SER A 86 3.14 0.22 0.86
N LEU A 87 4.37 0.58 0.47
CA LEU A 87 5.06 -0.09 -0.63
C LEU A 87 5.41 -1.54 -0.29
N TRP A 88 5.84 -1.80 0.95
CA TRP A 88 6.09 -3.17 1.42
C TRP A 88 4.82 -4.04 1.37
N VAL A 89 3.70 -3.49 1.85
CA VAL A 89 2.41 -4.20 1.83
C VAL A 89 1.96 -4.49 0.41
N VAL A 90 2.04 -3.49 -0.49
CA VAL A 90 1.68 -3.68 -1.90
C VAL A 90 2.59 -4.70 -2.58
N ALA A 91 3.91 -4.61 -2.40
CA ALA A 91 4.85 -5.53 -3.00
C ALA A 91 4.60 -6.98 -2.53
N ALA A 92 4.43 -7.18 -1.22
CA ALA A 92 4.14 -8.50 -0.66
C ALA A 92 2.78 -9.05 -1.13
N ALA A 93 1.75 -8.20 -1.18
CA ALA A 93 0.43 -8.60 -1.66
C ALA A 93 0.48 -9.02 -3.13
N LEU A 94 1.14 -8.25 -4.00
CA LEU A 94 1.27 -8.59 -5.42
C LEU A 94 2.08 -9.88 -5.63
N LEU A 95 3.12 -10.09 -4.83
CA LEU A 95 3.96 -11.30 -4.89
C LEU A 95 3.17 -12.59 -4.63
N VAL A 96 2.07 -12.51 -3.88
CA VAL A 96 1.23 -13.66 -3.53
C VAL A 96 -0.03 -13.71 -4.39
N LEU A 97 -0.75 -12.59 -4.48
CA LEU A 97 -2.07 -12.54 -5.11
C LEU A 97 -1.99 -12.71 -6.62
N LEU A 98 -0.97 -12.19 -7.30
CA LEU A 98 -0.84 -12.37 -8.74
C LEU A 98 -0.67 -13.86 -9.13
N PRO A 99 0.31 -14.61 -8.59
CA PRO A 99 0.46 -16.02 -8.94
C PRO A 99 -0.76 -16.87 -8.58
N VAL A 100 -1.42 -16.59 -7.45
CA VAL A 100 -2.67 -17.29 -7.07
C VAL A 100 -3.82 -16.96 -8.02
N SER A 101 -3.98 -15.68 -8.40
CA SER A 101 -4.99 -15.24 -9.36
C SER A 101 -4.76 -15.84 -10.75
N ALA A 102 -3.51 -16.09 -11.12
CA ALA A 102 -3.14 -16.78 -12.35
C ALA A 102 -3.38 -18.29 -12.30
N PHE A 103 -3.35 -18.92 -11.11
CA PHE A 103 -3.72 -20.33 -10.95
C PHE A 103 -5.24 -20.57 -10.92
N LEU A 104 -5.97 -19.73 -10.16
CA LEU A 104 -7.35 -19.36 -10.54
C LEU A 104 -7.26 -18.72 -11.94
N ALA A 105 -8.24 -18.19 -12.64
CA ALA A 105 -8.10 -17.89 -14.10
C ALA A 105 -7.64 -19.05 -15.04
N GLY A 106 -7.00 -20.13 -14.58
CA GLY A 106 -6.54 -21.25 -15.39
C GLY A 106 -5.30 -20.96 -16.23
N ALA A 107 -4.47 -19.98 -15.85
CA ALA A 107 -3.21 -19.75 -16.55
C ALA A 107 -2.26 -20.93 -16.31
N GLY A 108 -1.49 -21.29 -17.35
CA GLY A 108 -0.57 -22.43 -17.29
C GLY A 108 0.46 -22.34 -16.16
N ASP A 109 1.14 -23.46 -15.89
CA ASP A 109 2.10 -23.63 -14.79
C ASP A 109 3.19 -22.55 -14.73
N THR A 110 3.65 -22.06 -15.87
CA THR A 110 4.67 -20.99 -15.93
C THR A 110 4.13 -19.65 -15.42
N ALA A 111 2.86 -19.34 -15.71
CA ALA A 111 2.25 -18.06 -15.32
C ALA A 111 1.83 -18.03 -13.85
N SER A 112 1.36 -19.16 -13.31
CA SER A 112 1.03 -19.31 -11.89
C SER A 112 2.27 -19.52 -11.02
N GLY A 113 3.32 -20.12 -11.57
CA GLY A 113 4.52 -20.49 -10.83
C GLY A 113 4.26 -21.50 -9.71
N PHE A 114 5.29 -21.80 -8.94
CA PHE A 114 5.19 -22.67 -7.77
C PHE A 114 4.23 -22.09 -6.72
N LEU A 115 4.35 -20.79 -6.42
CA LEU A 115 3.56 -20.15 -5.38
C LEU A 115 2.05 -20.18 -5.70
N GLY A 116 1.69 -19.91 -6.95
CA GLY A 116 0.30 -19.95 -7.41
C GLY A 116 -0.29 -21.35 -7.35
N ARG A 117 0.49 -22.38 -7.68
CA ARG A 117 0.05 -23.79 -7.57
C ARG A 117 -0.11 -24.22 -6.12
N VAL A 118 0.87 -23.93 -5.26
CA VAL A 118 0.85 -24.36 -3.85
C VAL A 118 -0.25 -23.69 -3.05
N LEU A 119 -0.53 -22.41 -3.31
CA LEU A 119 -1.56 -21.67 -2.59
C LEU A 119 -2.93 -21.73 -3.29
N GLY A 120 -2.93 -21.75 -4.62
CA GLY A 120 -4.16 -21.74 -5.42
C GLY A 120 -4.85 -23.10 -5.50
N ALA A 121 -4.11 -24.22 -5.54
CA ALA A 121 -4.69 -25.57 -5.55
C ALA A 121 -5.55 -25.82 -4.29
N PRO A 122 -5.01 -25.71 -3.05
CA PRO A 122 -5.83 -25.94 -1.86
C PRO A 122 -6.96 -24.94 -1.74
N LEU A 123 -6.77 -23.68 -2.18
CA LEU A 123 -7.83 -22.68 -2.17
C LEU A 123 -9.00 -23.07 -3.10
N ARG A 124 -8.69 -23.55 -4.30
CA ARG A 124 -9.68 -24.06 -5.26
C ARG A 124 -10.35 -25.33 -4.75
N ASP A 125 -9.59 -26.23 -4.14
CA ASP A 125 -10.09 -27.53 -3.68
C ASP A 125 -10.97 -27.41 -2.44
N THR A 126 -10.69 -26.45 -1.56
CA THR A 126 -11.43 -26.26 -0.29
C THR A 126 -12.64 -25.35 -0.43
N VAL A 127 -12.54 -24.24 -1.16
CA VAL A 127 -13.60 -23.21 -1.24
C VAL A 127 -14.23 -23.14 -2.65
N GLY A 128 -13.73 -23.94 -3.60
CA GLY A 128 -14.14 -23.87 -4.99
C GLY A 128 -13.54 -22.67 -5.73
N TRP A 129 -13.74 -22.66 -7.04
CA TRP A 129 -13.27 -21.59 -7.91
C TRP A 129 -13.78 -20.20 -7.51
N LEU A 130 -15.09 -20.07 -7.32
CA LEU A 130 -15.74 -18.81 -6.95
C LEU A 130 -15.30 -18.33 -5.56
N GLY A 131 -15.24 -19.24 -4.59
CA GLY A 131 -14.77 -18.94 -3.25
C GLY A 131 -13.32 -18.47 -3.22
N GLY A 132 -12.45 -19.08 -4.04
CA GLY A 132 -11.07 -18.63 -4.20
C GLY A 132 -10.97 -17.17 -4.65
N TRP A 133 -11.77 -16.74 -5.63
CA TRP A 133 -11.80 -15.34 -6.06
C TRP A 133 -12.30 -14.38 -4.98
N VAL A 134 -13.29 -14.79 -4.18
CA VAL A 134 -13.76 -14.00 -3.03
C VAL A 134 -12.66 -13.82 -1.99
N VAL A 135 -11.90 -14.88 -1.69
CA VAL A 135 -10.77 -14.80 -0.76
C VAL A 135 -9.66 -13.90 -1.30
N VAL A 136 -9.24 -14.10 -2.55
CA VAL A 136 -8.22 -13.28 -3.22
C VAL A 136 -8.64 -11.81 -3.25
N GLY A 137 -9.89 -11.51 -3.63
CA GLY A 137 -10.44 -10.17 -3.65
C GLY A 137 -10.47 -9.54 -2.25
N SER A 138 -10.86 -10.30 -1.22
CA SER A 138 -10.88 -9.83 0.16
C SER A 138 -9.48 -9.50 0.68
N LEU A 139 -8.49 -10.35 0.37
CA LEU A 139 -7.09 -10.10 0.71
C LEU A 139 -6.52 -8.90 -0.06
N ALA A 140 -6.90 -8.72 -1.33
CA ALA A 140 -6.50 -7.56 -2.12
C ALA A 140 -7.04 -6.27 -1.48
N VAL A 141 -8.32 -6.24 -1.10
CA VAL A 141 -8.93 -5.10 -0.39
C VAL A 141 -8.23 -4.86 0.95
N ALA A 142 -7.99 -5.90 1.74
CA ALA A 142 -7.29 -5.80 3.01
C ALA A 142 -5.86 -5.23 2.84
N ALA A 143 -5.13 -5.69 1.83
CA ALA A 143 -3.81 -5.18 1.48
C ALA A 143 -3.87 -3.71 1.04
N TRP A 144 -4.88 -3.33 0.27
CA TRP A 144 -5.06 -1.94 -0.18
C TRP A 144 -5.35 -0.99 0.98
N VAL A 145 -6.25 -1.40 1.88
CA VAL A 145 -6.58 -0.69 3.13
C VAL A 145 -5.34 -0.56 4.02
N ALA A 146 -4.60 -1.66 4.21
CA ALA A 146 -3.38 -1.71 5.00
C ALA A 146 -2.24 -0.87 4.38
N ALA A 147 -2.13 -0.86 3.06
CA ALA A 147 -1.12 -0.11 2.34
C ALA A 147 -1.40 1.40 2.42
N PHE A 148 -2.56 1.85 1.98
CA PHE A 148 -2.82 3.29 1.87
C PHE A 148 -3.28 3.93 3.17
N THR A 149 -3.31 3.18 4.28
CA THR A 149 -3.80 3.68 5.57
C THR A 149 -5.19 4.31 5.41
N PHE A 150 -6.05 3.70 4.59
CA PHE A 150 -7.47 3.97 4.74
C PHE A 150 -7.82 3.38 6.10
N ASN A 151 -7.84 4.22 7.14
CA ASN A 151 -8.24 3.81 8.47
C ASN A 151 -9.72 4.17 8.59
N PRO A 152 -10.65 3.29 8.19
CA PRO A 152 -12.09 3.57 8.26
C PRO A 152 -12.55 3.85 9.70
N LEU A 153 -11.73 3.50 10.71
CA LEU A 153 -11.98 3.77 12.13
C LEU A 153 -11.36 5.09 12.63
N ALA A 154 -10.27 5.58 12.03
CA ALA A 154 -9.68 6.86 12.41
C ALA A 154 -10.33 8.07 11.73
N ALA A 155 -11.13 7.88 10.68
CA ALA A 155 -11.98 8.93 10.12
C ALA A 155 -13.06 9.38 11.14
N PRO A 156 -13.88 8.48 11.72
CA PRO A 156 -14.85 8.87 12.74
C PRO A 156 -14.18 9.28 14.05
N GLY A 157 -13.07 8.66 14.47
CA GLY A 157 -12.36 9.07 15.70
C GLY A 157 -11.80 10.50 15.66
N ARG A 158 -11.29 10.94 14.50
CA ARG A 158 -10.80 12.33 14.29
C ARG A 158 -11.93 13.33 14.09
N LEU A 159 -13.05 12.91 13.49
CA LEU A 159 -14.25 13.74 13.40
C LEU A 159 -14.88 13.93 14.78
N ALA A 160 -15.01 12.86 15.56
CA ALA A 160 -15.55 12.87 16.92
C ALA A 160 -14.71 13.78 17.82
N THR A 161 -13.39 13.62 17.86
CA THR A 161 -12.52 14.49 18.67
C THR A 161 -12.58 15.96 18.27
N ARG A 162 -12.72 16.29 16.97
CA ARG A 162 -12.93 17.68 16.50
C ARG A 162 -14.31 18.22 16.88
N VAL A 163 -15.35 17.40 16.80
CA VAL A 163 -16.72 17.76 17.21
C VAL A 163 -16.78 17.96 18.74
N PHE A 164 -16.19 17.07 19.53
CA PHE A 164 -16.15 17.19 20.99
C PHE A 164 -15.30 18.40 21.46
N HIS A 165 -14.18 18.69 20.82
CA HIS A 165 -13.40 19.91 21.11
C HIS A 165 -14.03 21.21 20.58
N GLY A 166 -14.86 21.14 19.54
CA GLY A 166 -15.67 22.26 19.07
C GLY A 166 -16.84 22.54 20.01
N ALA A 167 -17.56 21.50 20.41
CA ALA A 167 -18.68 21.56 21.34
C ALA A 167 -18.25 22.07 22.73
N GLY A 168 -17.12 21.60 23.25
CA GLY A 168 -16.60 22.07 24.55
C GLY A 168 -16.22 23.55 24.55
N ARG A 169 -15.75 24.10 23.42
CA ARG A 169 -15.48 25.55 23.28
C ARG A 169 -16.76 26.36 23.11
N GLY A 170 -17.73 25.85 22.35
CA GLY A 170 -19.06 26.47 22.21
C GLY A 170 -19.79 26.58 23.55
N MET A 171 -19.83 25.49 24.33
CA MET A 171 -20.52 25.47 25.63
C MET A 171 -19.91 26.42 26.66
N ARG A 172 -18.58 26.56 26.69
CA ARG A 172 -17.91 27.54 27.57
C ARG A 172 -18.23 28.98 27.17
N ALA A 173 -18.20 29.28 25.88
CA ALA A 173 -18.56 30.61 25.38
C ALA A 173 -20.03 30.97 25.68
N THR A 174 -20.95 30.01 25.54
CA THR A 174 -22.36 30.19 25.90
C THR A 174 -22.54 30.38 27.41
N GLY A 175 -21.84 29.59 28.24
CA GLY A 175 -21.89 29.72 29.70
C GLY A 175 -21.42 31.10 30.18
N GLU A 176 -20.33 31.61 29.62
CA GLU A 176 -19.85 32.96 29.93
C GLU A 176 -20.80 34.06 29.42
N ALA A 177 -21.41 33.89 28.25
CA ALA A 177 -22.37 34.84 27.71
C ALA A 177 -23.64 34.93 28.58
N VAL A 178 -24.14 33.79 29.06
CA VAL A 178 -25.29 33.71 29.97
C VAL A 178 -24.94 34.33 31.33
N GLY A 179 -23.75 34.07 31.87
CA GLY A 179 -23.28 34.70 33.11
C GLY A 179 -23.22 36.24 33.00
N ARG A 180 -22.66 36.76 31.91
CA ARG A 180 -22.58 38.21 31.65
C ARG A 180 -23.93 38.87 31.43
N TRP A 181 -24.92 38.15 30.90
CA TRP A 181 -26.29 38.65 30.75
C TRP A 181 -27.01 38.68 32.11
N GLY A 182 -26.85 37.63 32.92
CA GLY A 182 -27.46 37.53 34.25
C GLY A 182 -26.99 38.59 35.23
N VAL A 183 -25.70 38.97 35.19
CA VAL A 183 -25.16 40.07 36.01
C VAL A 183 -25.77 41.41 35.60
N ARG A 184 -25.73 41.74 34.29
CA ARG A 184 -26.33 42.97 33.76
C ARG A 184 -27.82 43.12 34.05
N HIS A 185 -28.57 42.02 34.04
CA HIS A 185 -29.98 42.07 34.34
C HIS A 185 -30.25 42.35 35.83
N ARG A 186 -29.40 41.80 36.71
CA ARG A 186 -29.48 42.02 38.16
C ARG A 186 -29.15 43.47 38.53
N ASP A 187 -28.11 44.02 37.93
CA ASP A 187 -27.69 45.41 38.16
C ASP A 187 -28.76 46.41 37.71
N ARG A 188 -29.44 46.14 36.58
CA ARG A 188 -30.57 46.96 36.11
C ARG A 188 -31.77 46.93 37.06
N LEU A 189 -32.03 45.80 37.71
CA LEU A 189 -33.12 45.67 38.67
C LEU A 189 -32.77 46.35 40.00
N ALA A 190 -31.50 46.27 40.43
CA ALA A 190 -31.01 46.98 41.61
C ALA A 190 -31.07 48.51 41.42
N ALA A 191 -30.66 49.01 40.24
CA ALA A 191 -30.72 50.43 39.92
C ALA A 191 -32.16 50.97 39.88
N LYS A 192 -33.13 50.17 39.39
CA LYS A 192 -34.55 50.55 39.40
C LYS A 192 -35.16 50.61 40.82
N ARG A 193 -34.65 49.81 41.77
CA ARG A 193 -35.11 49.83 43.17
C ARG A 193 -34.56 50.98 43.99
N GLN A 194 -33.44 51.57 43.58
CA GLN A 194 -32.85 52.75 44.23
C GLN A 194 -33.41 54.08 43.70
N ALA A 195 -34.15 54.03 42.58
CA ALA A 195 -34.80 55.19 41.97
C ALA A 195 -36.29 55.34 42.36
N GLN A 196 -36.75 54.52 43.31
CA GLN A 196 -38.07 54.61 43.97
C GLN A 196 -37.85 54.98 45.43
#